data_AF-A9WG91-F1
#
_entry.id   AF-A9WG91-F1
#
_cell.length_a   1.000
_cell.length_b   1.000
_cell.length_c   1.000
_cell.angle_alpha   90.00
_cell.angle_beta   90.00
_cell.angle_gamma   90.00
#
_symmetry.space_group_name_H-M   'P 1'
#
loop_
_entity.id
_entity.type
_entity.pdbx_description
1 polymer ?
#
loop_
_entity_poly.entity_id
_entity_poly.type
_entity_poly.pdbx_seq_one_letter_code
_entity_poly.pdbx_strand_id
1 'polypeptide(L)'
;MSNPVQLKAEADALIARGKALIATDLPQATDLLNQAVKLYWAAGEYYSAAAQTGNYGWALRRMGRPDLARPYLARAAEIFADLGLTDFAERHQAAADDIAADLTPEFLASLPPMVRRAIEQQDGAALQFAINALPPDEQQMVIDRLAAIGLISLADDDDTAGQAVQQFEPLLQAIAAVARGDERERPDVEQALNDLERKGWRIRKAVHQIWQGERRRQRLTHGLDEIDTALVNRILDILAEAQTP
;
A
#
# COMPACT_ATOMS: atom_id res chain seq x y z
N MET A 1 30.44 19.64 17.28
CA MET A 1 29.16 19.48 16.57
C MET A 1 29.14 20.49 15.44
N SER A 2 28.97 20.04 14.20
CA SER A 2 28.95 20.95 13.03
C SER A 2 27.76 21.90 13.11
N ASN A 3 27.93 23.13 12.63
CA ASN A 3 26.89 24.16 12.64
C ASN A 3 25.75 23.78 11.65
N PRO A 4 24.47 23.85 12.03
CA PRO A 4 23.33 23.55 11.13
C PRO A 4 23.39 24.27 9.77
N VAL A 5 23.87 25.51 9.74
CA VAL A 5 24.02 26.30 8.50
C VAL A 5 25.09 25.68 7.58
N GLN A 6 26.20 25.19 8.15
CA GLN A 6 27.25 24.52 7.37
C GLN A 6 26.75 23.17 6.82
N LEU A 7 26.02 22.41 7.64
CA LEU A 7 25.44 21.12 7.22
C LEU A 7 24.47 21.30 6.05
N LYS A 8 23.62 22.33 6.10
CA LYS A 8 22.72 22.68 4.99
C LYS A 8 23.50 23.06 3.72
N ALA A 9 24.51 23.92 3.84
CA ALA A 9 25.32 24.35 2.70
C ALA A 9 26.07 23.18 2.04
N GLU A 10 26.57 22.24 2.84
CA GLU A 10 27.18 21.01 2.36
C GLU A 10 26.16 20.12 1.64
N ALA A 11 24.96 19.95 2.20
CA ALA A 11 23.87 19.24 1.56
C ALA A 11 23.51 19.85 0.19
N ASP A 12 23.34 21.17 0.13
CA ASP A 12 23.03 21.90 -1.12
C ASP A 12 24.11 21.66 -2.19
N ALA A 13 25.39 21.63 -1.80
CA ALA A 13 26.50 21.35 -2.70
C ALA A 13 26.50 19.90 -3.22
N LEU A 14 26.17 18.92 -2.37
CA LEU A 14 26.01 17.52 -2.79
C LEU A 14 24.84 17.35 -3.76
N ILE A 15 23.71 18.02 -3.53
CA ILE A 15 22.57 18.04 -4.46
C ILE A 15 22.99 18.58 -5.83
N ALA A 16 23.73 19.70 -5.87
CA ALA A 16 24.18 20.30 -7.12
C ALA A 16 25.09 19.34 -7.92
N ARG A 17 26.00 18.63 -7.25
CA ARG A 17 26.85 17.61 -7.87
C ARG A 17 26.05 16.41 -8.35
N GLY A 18 25.14 15.88 -7.54
CA GLY A 18 24.29 14.75 -7.92
C GLY A 18 23.44 15.06 -9.15
N LYS A 19 22.86 16.26 -9.23
CA LYS A 19 22.11 16.71 -10.41
C LYS A 19 22.95 16.74 -11.70
N ALA A 20 24.22 17.12 -11.61
CA ALA A 20 25.12 17.12 -12.77
C ALA A 20 25.45 15.70 -13.25
N LEU A 21 25.42 14.72 -12.35
CA LEU A 21 25.79 13.33 -12.63
C LEU A 21 24.60 12.46 -13.04
N ILE A 22 23.36 12.89 -12.79
CA ILE A 22 22.18 12.02 -12.90
C ILE A 22 22.03 11.35 -14.28
N ALA A 23 22.48 12.01 -15.35
CA ALA A 23 22.41 11.49 -16.72
C ALA A 23 23.60 10.58 -17.11
N THR A 24 24.73 10.64 -16.40
CA THR A 24 26.00 10.01 -16.80
C THR A 24 26.50 8.97 -15.81
N ASP A 25 26.25 9.18 -14.52
CA ASP A 25 26.62 8.29 -13.41
C ASP A 25 25.51 8.31 -12.36
N LEU A 26 24.46 7.53 -12.65
CA LEU A 26 23.27 7.46 -11.81
C LEU A 26 23.57 6.95 -10.39
N PRO A 27 24.34 5.86 -10.18
CA PRO A 27 24.71 5.41 -8.84
C PRO A 27 25.40 6.49 -8.00
N GLN A 28 26.38 7.20 -8.56
CA GLN A 28 27.06 8.27 -7.83
C GLN A 28 26.10 9.43 -7.51
N ALA A 29 25.19 9.78 -8.44
CA ALA A 29 24.16 10.78 -8.18
C ALA A 29 23.23 10.37 -7.03
N THR A 30 22.85 9.09 -6.95
CA THR A 30 22.04 8.54 -5.85
C THR A 30 22.76 8.64 -4.52
N ASP A 31 24.04 8.28 -4.46
CA ASP A 31 24.83 8.34 -3.23
C ASP A 31 24.95 9.77 -2.71
N LEU A 32 25.19 10.74 -3.60
CA LEU A 32 25.27 12.16 -3.25
C LEU A 32 23.93 12.69 -2.72
N LEU A 33 22.80 12.30 -3.33
CA LEU A 33 21.47 12.65 -2.81
C LEU A 33 21.26 12.08 -1.40
N ASN A 34 21.54 10.80 -1.19
CA ASN A 34 21.33 10.14 0.10
C ASN A 34 22.18 10.77 1.20
N GLN A 35 23.41 11.19 0.87
CA GLN A 35 24.26 11.96 1.78
C GLN A 35 23.68 13.34 2.08
N ALA A 36 23.21 14.07 1.06
CA ALA A 36 22.59 15.37 1.25
C ALA A 36 21.34 15.30 2.14
N VAL A 37 20.48 14.29 1.94
CA VAL A 37 19.29 14.07 2.77
C VAL A 37 19.70 13.88 4.24
N LYS A 38 20.69 13.03 4.54
CA LYS A 38 21.20 12.85 5.92
C LYS A 38 21.67 14.17 6.55
N LEU A 39 22.34 15.02 5.76
CA LEU A 39 22.81 16.32 6.23
C LEU A 39 21.66 17.30 6.47
N TYR A 40 20.64 17.34 5.61
CA TYR A 40 19.43 18.14 5.86
C TYR A 40 18.73 17.71 7.15
N TRP A 41 18.58 16.39 7.39
CA TRP A 41 18.01 15.89 8.65
C TRP A 41 18.83 16.31 9.87
N ALA A 42 20.16 16.23 9.80
CA ALA A 42 21.05 16.68 10.87
C ALA A 42 21.01 18.21 11.10
N ALA A 43 20.67 18.98 10.06
CA ALA A 43 20.50 20.43 10.14
C ALA A 43 19.10 20.87 10.61
N GLY A 44 18.14 19.95 10.75
CA GLY A 44 16.73 20.28 11.03
C GLY A 44 15.93 20.74 9.80
N GLU A 45 16.48 20.55 8.59
CA GLU A 45 15.94 21.00 7.31
C GLU A 45 15.03 19.94 6.66
N TYR A 46 14.02 19.48 7.39
CA TYR A 46 13.17 18.34 6.98
C TYR A 46 12.39 18.61 5.68
N TYR A 47 11.94 19.86 5.47
CA TYR A 47 11.32 20.27 4.21
C TYR A 47 12.30 20.13 3.04
N SER A 48 13.53 20.59 3.19
CA SER A 48 14.57 20.49 2.17
C SER A 48 14.90 19.01 1.87
N ALA A 49 14.95 18.16 2.89
CA ALA A 49 15.11 16.72 2.73
C ALA A 49 13.98 16.09 1.89
N ALA A 50 12.72 16.40 2.21
CA ALA A 50 11.55 15.92 1.46
C ALA A 50 11.56 16.42 0.01
N ALA A 51 11.77 17.72 -0.18
CA ALA A 51 11.77 18.35 -1.50
C ALA A 51 12.87 17.79 -2.41
N GLN A 52 14.09 17.58 -1.92
CA GLN A 52 15.16 17.01 -2.76
C GLN A 52 14.94 15.53 -3.05
N THR A 53 14.38 14.76 -2.11
CA THR A 53 13.98 13.36 -2.33
C THR A 53 12.94 13.27 -3.45
N GLY A 54 11.88 14.08 -3.37
CA GLY A 54 10.83 14.13 -4.39
C GLY A 54 11.34 14.61 -5.74
N ASN A 55 12.13 15.70 -5.78
CA ASN A 55 12.72 16.23 -7.00
C ASN A 55 13.57 15.19 -7.74
N TYR A 56 14.29 14.35 -7.00
CA TYR A 56 15.07 13.26 -7.56
C TYR A 56 14.15 12.17 -8.17
N GLY A 57 13.11 11.76 -7.46
CA GLY A 57 12.08 10.86 -8.00
C GLY A 57 11.46 11.40 -9.30
N TRP A 58 11.08 12.68 -9.33
CA TRP A 58 10.58 13.32 -10.56
C TRP A 58 11.61 13.36 -11.69
N ALA A 59 12.90 13.52 -11.38
CA ALA A 59 13.96 13.48 -12.37
C ALA A 59 14.12 12.08 -12.98
N LEU A 60 14.08 11.03 -12.14
CA LEU A 60 14.08 9.64 -12.58
C LEU A 60 12.89 9.34 -13.49
N ARG A 61 11.68 9.81 -13.15
CA ARG A 61 10.50 9.67 -14.03
C ARG A 61 10.71 10.33 -15.39
N ARG A 62 11.24 11.56 -15.43
CA ARG A 62 11.53 12.25 -16.70
C ARG A 62 12.58 11.52 -17.55
N MET A 63 13.42 10.71 -16.94
CA MET A 63 14.40 9.87 -17.62
C MET A 63 13.84 8.51 -18.05
N GLY A 64 12.52 8.27 -17.90
CA GLY A 64 11.90 6.98 -18.21
C GLY A 64 12.30 5.88 -17.23
N ARG A 65 12.65 6.24 -15.99
CA ARG A 65 12.99 5.31 -14.89
C ARG A 65 12.01 5.40 -13.71
N PRO A 66 10.71 5.19 -13.96
CA PRO A 66 9.68 5.29 -12.93
C PRO A 66 9.79 4.19 -11.86
N ASP A 67 10.35 3.02 -12.22
CA ASP A 67 10.77 1.93 -11.32
C ASP A 67 11.68 2.44 -10.19
N LEU A 68 12.71 3.21 -10.57
CA LEU A 68 13.64 3.81 -9.62
C LEU A 68 13.03 5.02 -8.91
N ALA A 69 12.11 5.73 -9.55
CA ALA A 69 11.52 6.95 -9.02
C ALA A 69 10.57 6.70 -7.86
N ARG A 70 9.77 5.63 -7.96
CA ARG A 70 8.71 5.28 -7.01
C ARG A 70 9.13 5.33 -5.54
N PRO A 71 10.22 4.67 -5.09
CA PRO A 71 10.61 4.72 -3.69
C PRO A 71 10.98 6.14 -3.21
N TYR A 72 11.53 7.00 -4.07
CA TYR A 72 11.85 8.39 -3.69
C TYR A 72 10.63 9.29 -3.65
N LEU A 73 9.66 9.08 -4.54
CA LEU A 73 8.39 9.81 -4.54
C LEU A 73 7.54 9.41 -3.33
N ALA A 74 7.41 8.11 -3.04
CA ALA A 74 6.72 7.61 -1.85
C ALA A 74 7.38 8.13 -0.57
N ARG A 75 8.71 8.08 -0.48
CA ARG A 75 9.43 8.60 0.69
C ARG A 75 9.26 10.10 0.87
N ALA A 76 9.23 10.88 -0.22
CA ALA A 76 8.95 12.30 -0.14
C ALA A 76 7.51 12.56 0.34
N ALA A 77 6.54 11.76 -0.12
CA ALA A 77 5.15 11.85 0.29
C ALA A 77 5.00 11.63 1.81
N GLU A 78 5.62 10.58 2.35
CA GLU A 78 5.66 10.30 3.79
C GLU A 78 6.18 11.51 4.59
N ILE A 79 7.34 12.04 4.22
CA ILE A 79 7.95 13.16 4.96
C ILE A 79 7.09 14.42 4.86
N PHE A 80 6.49 14.71 3.71
CA PHE A 80 5.58 15.85 3.58
C PHE A 80 4.29 15.68 4.41
N ALA A 81 3.77 14.46 4.51
CA ALA A 81 2.62 14.15 5.36
C ALA A 81 2.94 14.37 6.84
N ASP A 82 4.10 13.89 7.32
CA ASP A 82 4.57 14.10 8.69
C ASP A 82 4.76 15.59 9.04
N LEU A 83 5.10 16.42 8.05
CA LEU A 83 5.22 17.87 8.19
C LEU A 83 3.88 18.62 8.10
N GLY A 84 2.77 17.93 7.86
CA GLY A 84 1.44 18.53 7.67
C GLY A 84 1.24 19.22 6.31
N LEU A 85 2.09 18.91 5.32
CA LEU A 85 2.04 19.48 3.97
C LEU A 85 1.30 18.55 3.01
N THR A 86 0.01 18.35 3.27
CA THR A 86 -0.84 17.33 2.62
C THR A 86 -0.86 17.44 1.10
N ASP A 87 -0.99 18.65 0.53
CA ASP A 87 -0.97 18.87 -0.92
C ASP A 87 0.33 18.37 -1.57
N PHE A 88 1.46 18.53 -0.87
CA PHE A 88 2.73 18.01 -1.36
C PHE A 88 2.77 16.49 -1.26
N ALA A 89 2.31 15.94 -0.14
CA ALA A 89 2.27 14.50 0.06
C ALA A 89 1.44 13.80 -1.03
N GLU A 90 0.22 14.27 -1.26
CA GLU A 90 -0.71 13.71 -2.26
C GLU A 90 -0.12 13.75 -3.67
N ARG A 91 0.51 14.86 -4.06
CA ARG A 91 1.14 14.98 -5.39
C ARG A 91 2.28 13.99 -5.59
N HIS A 92 3.09 13.74 -4.57
CA HIS A 92 4.19 12.80 -4.66
C HIS A 92 3.69 11.35 -4.61
N GLN A 93 2.67 11.08 -3.80
CA GLN A 93 2.04 9.76 -3.72
C GLN A 93 1.38 9.38 -5.04
N ALA A 94 0.56 10.28 -5.61
CA ALA A 94 -0.04 10.08 -6.93
C ALA A 94 1.01 9.83 -8.02
N ALA A 95 2.18 10.48 -7.92
CA ALA A 95 3.28 10.27 -8.84
C ALA A 95 4.01 8.94 -8.63
N ALA A 96 4.05 8.42 -7.42
CA ALA A 96 4.60 7.11 -7.09
C ALA A 96 3.66 5.98 -7.55
N ASP A 97 2.36 6.25 -7.60
CA ASP A 97 1.31 5.28 -7.95
C ASP A 97 0.89 5.33 -9.43
N ASP A 98 1.51 6.18 -10.25
CA ASP A 98 1.18 6.37 -11.67
C ASP A 98 1.79 5.27 -12.56
N ILE A 99 1.17 4.08 -12.49
CA ILE A 99 1.52 2.86 -13.24
C ILE A 99 1.61 3.10 -14.75
N ALA A 100 0.84 4.05 -15.30
CA ALA A 100 0.82 4.32 -16.73
C ALA A 100 2.16 4.82 -17.27
N ALA A 101 2.98 5.46 -16.43
CA ALA A 101 4.32 5.88 -16.82
C ALA A 101 5.35 4.74 -16.79
N ASP A 102 5.12 3.69 -16.00
CA ASP A 102 5.97 2.50 -15.91
C ASP A 102 5.76 1.51 -17.06
N LEU A 103 4.63 1.59 -17.77
CA LEU A 103 4.32 0.76 -18.94
C LEU A 103 4.99 1.28 -20.23
N THR A 104 6.33 1.35 -20.25
CA THR A 104 7.07 1.77 -21.45
C THR A 104 6.94 0.77 -22.60
N PRO A 105 7.07 1.20 -23.88
CA PRO A 105 7.05 0.28 -25.02
C PRO A 105 8.12 -0.82 -24.91
N GLU A 106 9.29 -0.50 -24.37
CA GLU A 106 10.38 -1.45 -24.13
C GLU A 106 9.99 -2.47 -23.05
N PHE A 107 9.36 -2.03 -21.96
CA PHE A 107 8.86 -2.91 -20.91
C PHE A 107 7.80 -3.86 -21.47
N LEU A 108 6.80 -3.32 -22.17
CA LEU A 108 5.74 -4.11 -22.80
C LEU A 108 6.31 -5.13 -23.79
N ALA A 109 7.29 -4.74 -24.62
CA ALA A 109 7.96 -5.63 -25.55
C ALA A 109 8.76 -6.75 -24.88
N SER A 110 9.15 -6.57 -23.61
CA SER A 110 9.87 -7.59 -22.84
C SER A 110 8.97 -8.66 -22.21
N LEU A 111 7.65 -8.46 -22.21
CA LEU A 111 6.68 -9.38 -21.63
C LEU A 111 6.26 -10.48 -22.62
N PRO A 112 5.84 -11.66 -22.14
CA PRO A 112 5.23 -12.67 -22.99
C PRO A 112 4.04 -12.09 -23.80
N PRO A 113 3.84 -12.49 -25.07
CA PRO A 113 2.85 -11.85 -25.95
C PRO A 113 1.42 -11.83 -25.41
N MET A 114 1.03 -12.85 -24.64
CA MET A 114 -0.30 -12.94 -24.04
C MET A 114 -0.47 -12.00 -22.86
N VAL A 115 0.54 -11.90 -22.00
CA VAL A 115 0.58 -10.95 -20.89
C VAL A 115 0.53 -9.53 -21.44
N ARG A 116 1.38 -9.19 -22.43
CA ARG A 116 1.39 -7.88 -23.08
C ARG A 116 0.02 -7.50 -23.64
N ARG A 117 -0.61 -8.39 -24.43
CA ARG A 117 -1.92 -8.11 -25.03
C ARG A 117 -3.00 -7.85 -23.98
N ALA A 118 -3.00 -8.60 -22.88
CA ALA A 118 -3.96 -8.40 -21.80
C ALA A 118 -3.79 -7.02 -21.15
N ILE A 119 -2.55 -6.56 -20.96
CA ILE A 119 -2.25 -5.23 -20.42
C ILE A 119 -2.68 -4.13 -21.40
N GLU A 120 -2.33 -4.26 -22.69
CA GLU A 120 -2.72 -3.31 -23.75
C GLU A 120 -4.24 -3.18 -23.89
N GLN A 121 -4.98 -4.27 -23.64
CA GLN A 121 -6.45 -4.31 -23.68
C GLN A 121 -7.09 -3.94 -22.33
N GLN A 122 -6.29 -3.73 -21.29
CA GLN A 122 -6.75 -3.52 -19.91
C GLN A 122 -7.69 -4.62 -19.41
N ASP A 123 -7.45 -5.87 -19.85
CA ASP A 123 -8.25 -7.03 -19.48
C ASP A 123 -7.56 -7.81 -18.36
N GLY A 124 -7.98 -7.54 -17.12
CA GLY A 124 -7.43 -8.19 -15.92
C GLY A 124 -7.68 -9.71 -15.86
N ALA A 125 -8.80 -10.19 -16.41
CA ALA A 125 -9.11 -11.62 -16.43
C ALA A 125 -8.22 -12.36 -17.43
N ALA A 126 -8.03 -11.77 -18.62
CA ALA A 126 -7.08 -12.28 -19.60
C ALA A 126 -5.64 -12.20 -19.09
N LEU A 127 -5.29 -11.18 -18.30
CA LEU A 127 -3.97 -11.02 -17.70
C LEU A 127 -3.69 -12.15 -16.71
N GLN A 128 -4.60 -12.42 -15.78
CA GLN A 128 -4.44 -13.51 -14.81
C GLN A 128 -4.35 -14.87 -15.50
N PHE A 129 -5.22 -15.12 -16.50
CA PHE A 129 -5.17 -16.34 -17.30
C PHE A 129 -3.83 -16.49 -18.02
N ALA A 130 -3.32 -15.41 -18.62
CA ALA A 130 -2.05 -15.39 -19.32
C ALA A 130 -0.87 -15.67 -18.38
N ILE A 131 -0.87 -15.12 -17.16
CA ILE A 131 0.15 -15.37 -16.13
C ILE A 131 0.11 -16.84 -15.67
N ASN A 132 -1.08 -17.36 -15.34
CA ASN A 132 -1.26 -18.74 -14.86
C ASN A 132 -0.93 -19.80 -15.92
N ALA A 133 -0.95 -19.44 -17.20
CA ALA A 133 -0.59 -20.32 -18.30
C ALA A 133 0.93 -20.40 -18.56
N LEU A 134 1.74 -19.57 -17.90
CA LEU A 134 3.19 -19.59 -18.05
C LEU A 134 3.83 -20.75 -17.28
N PRO A 135 5.01 -21.23 -17.70
CA PRO A 135 5.85 -22.12 -16.89
C PRO A 135 6.22 -21.45 -15.55
N PRO A 136 6.40 -22.20 -14.45
CA PRO A 136 6.61 -21.61 -13.10
C PRO A 136 7.75 -20.60 -13.01
N ASP A 137 8.89 -20.88 -13.66
CA ASP A 137 10.06 -19.98 -13.62
C ASP A 137 9.79 -18.65 -14.36
N GLU A 138 9.07 -18.72 -15.49
CA GLU A 138 8.70 -17.55 -16.30
C GLU A 138 7.55 -16.78 -15.65
N GLN A 139 6.61 -17.49 -15.02
CA GLN A 139 5.51 -16.95 -14.26
C GLN A 139 6.03 -16.07 -13.12
N GLN A 140 6.94 -16.58 -12.29
CA GLN A 140 7.51 -15.81 -11.18
C GLN A 140 8.24 -14.56 -11.67
N MET A 141 9.04 -14.70 -12.73
CA MET A 141 9.74 -13.57 -13.34
C MET A 141 8.79 -12.48 -13.86
N VAL A 142 7.67 -12.87 -14.47
CA VAL A 142 6.65 -11.92 -14.93
C VAL A 142 5.95 -11.27 -13.73
N ILE A 143 5.59 -12.04 -12.71
CA ILE A 143 4.94 -11.53 -11.50
C ILE A 143 5.83 -10.46 -10.83
N ASP A 144 7.09 -10.78 -10.58
CA ASP A 144 8.05 -9.87 -9.94
C ASP A 144 8.18 -8.55 -10.73
N ARG A 145 8.19 -8.63 -12.06
CA ARG A 145 8.29 -7.46 -12.94
C ARG A 145 7.03 -6.60 -12.92
N LEU A 146 5.86 -7.22 -13.05
CA LEU A 146 4.58 -6.49 -13.02
C LEU A 146 4.35 -5.86 -11.64
N ALA A 147 4.81 -6.50 -10.57
CA ALA A 147 4.72 -5.97 -9.23
C ALA A 147 5.72 -4.85 -8.92
N ALA A 148 6.94 -4.92 -9.48
CA ALA A 148 7.91 -3.83 -9.38
C ALA A 148 7.33 -2.50 -9.88
N ILE A 149 6.51 -2.55 -10.94
CA ILE A 149 5.82 -1.38 -11.49
C ILE A 149 4.43 -1.13 -10.90
N GLY A 150 4.00 -1.93 -9.92
CA GLY A 150 2.71 -1.79 -9.25
C GLY A 150 1.49 -2.15 -10.09
N LEU A 151 1.67 -2.80 -11.25
CA LEU A 151 0.56 -3.23 -12.11
C LEU A 151 -0.24 -4.38 -11.48
N ILE A 152 0.46 -5.26 -10.76
CA ILE A 152 -0.14 -6.29 -9.92
C ILE A 152 0.44 -6.14 -8.52
N SER A 153 -0.33 -6.49 -7.50
CA SER A 153 0.20 -6.52 -6.15
C SER A 153 0.81 -7.90 -5.90
N LEU A 154 2.08 -7.98 -5.47
CA LEU A 154 2.60 -9.20 -4.83
C LEU A 154 1.83 -9.53 -3.54
N ALA A 155 0.99 -8.61 -3.04
CA ALA A 155 0.09 -8.86 -1.93
C ALA A 155 -1.13 -9.71 -2.32
N ASP A 156 -1.30 -10.07 -3.59
CA ASP A 156 -2.43 -10.90 -4.04
C ASP A 156 -2.10 -12.41 -4.10
N ASP A 157 -0.98 -12.81 -3.49
CA ASP A 157 -0.75 -14.17 -2.98
C ASP A 157 -0.62 -14.13 -1.44
N ASP A 158 -1.66 -13.65 -0.74
CA ASP A 158 -2.17 -14.32 0.47
C ASP A 158 -3.38 -13.53 1.01
N ASP A 159 -4.58 -14.05 0.74
CA ASP A 159 -5.80 -13.97 1.57
C ASP A 159 -5.81 -12.94 2.72
N THR A 160 -5.63 -11.64 2.45
CA THR A 160 -5.49 -10.63 3.53
C THR A 160 -6.78 -10.57 4.35
N ALA A 161 -7.91 -10.76 3.69
CA ALA A 161 -9.21 -10.92 4.32
C ALA A 161 -9.27 -12.18 5.20
N GLY A 162 -8.81 -13.34 4.73
CA GLY A 162 -8.80 -14.57 5.53
C GLY A 162 -7.74 -14.60 6.63
N GLN A 163 -6.59 -13.96 6.45
CA GLN A 163 -5.59 -13.74 7.50
C GLN A 163 -6.16 -12.82 8.59
N ALA A 164 -6.83 -11.72 8.21
CA ALA A 164 -7.53 -10.87 9.16
C ALA A 164 -8.63 -11.65 9.89
N VAL A 165 -9.42 -12.45 9.18
CA VAL A 165 -10.42 -13.34 9.78
C VAL A 165 -9.79 -14.29 10.80
N GLN A 166 -8.69 -14.96 10.45
CA GLN A 166 -7.97 -15.86 11.36
C GLN A 166 -7.42 -15.13 12.58
N GLN A 167 -6.83 -13.94 12.40
CA GLN A 167 -6.31 -13.11 13.48
C GLN A 167 -7.41 -12.67 14.45
N PHE A 168 -8.58 -12.31 13.92
CA PHE A 168 -9.71 -11.85 14.73
C PHE A 168 -10.65 -12.97 15.17
N GLU A 169 -10.43 -14.23 14.76
CA GLU A 169 -11.32 -15.37 15.03
C GLU A 169 -11.76 -15.47 16.51
N PRO A 170 -10.89 -15.29 17.53
CA PRO A 170 -11.34 -15.31 18.93
C PRO A 170 -12.39 -14.23 19.25
N LEU A 171 -12.21 -13.02 18.71
CA LEU A 171 -13.17 -11.92 18.87
C LEU A 171 -14.47 -12.20 18.11
N LEU A 172 -14.39 -12.76 16.89
CA LEU A 172 -15.57 -13.11 16.10
C LEU A 172 -16.43 -14.18 16.79
N GLN A 173 -15.79 -15.16 17.44
CA GLN A 173 -16.46 -16.18 18.25
C GLN A 173 -17.15 -15.56 19.47
N ALA A 174 -16.49 -14.62 20.18
CA ALA A 174 -17.08 -13.91 21.32
C ALA A 174 -18.30 -13.07 20.89
N ILE A 175 -18.21 -12.36 19.75
CA ILE A 175 -19.34 -11.63 19.15
C ILE A 175 -20.51 -12.57 18.86
N ALA A 176 -20.24 -13.74 18.28
CA ALA A 176 -21.26 -14.74 17.96
C ALA A 176 -21.85 -15.39 19.24
N ALA A 177 -21.08 -15.55 20.31
CA ALA A 177 -21.57 -16.01 21.61
C ALA A 177 -22.58 -15.01 22.21
N VAL A 178 -22.25 -13.72 22.20
CA VAL A 178 -23.16 -12.66 22.63
C VAL A 178 -24.43 -12.64 21.76
N ALA A 179 -24.30 -12.80 20.45
CA ALA A 179 -25.44 -12.89 19.54
C ALA A 179 -26.36 -14.10 19.79
N ARG A 180 -25.85 -15.16 20.44
CA ARG A 180 -26.60 -16.34 20.88
C ARG A 180 -27.19 -16.20 22.29
N GLY A 181 -26.88 -15.11 23.00
CA GLY A 181 -27.40 -14.81 24.33
C GLY A 181 -26.43 -15.07 25.48
N ASP A 182 -25.16 -15.41 25.22
CA ASP A 182 -24.14 -15.45 26.28
C ASP A 182 -23.55 -14.06 26.50
N GLU A 183 -24.12 -13.32 27.45
CA GLU A 183 -23.75 -11.91 27.69
C GLU A 183 -22.49 -11.72 28.56
N ARG A 184 -21.82 -12.81 29.01
CA ARG A 184 -20.70 -12.73 29.96
C ARG A 184 -19.54 -11.87 29.46
N GLU A 185 -19.20 -11.96 28.18
CA GLU A 185 -18.07 -11.26 27.56
C GLU A 185 -18.49 -9.96 26.83
N ARG A 186 -19.78 -9.60 26.89
CA ARG A 186 -20.31 -8.44 26.16
C ARG A 186 -19.57 -7.12 26.46
N PRO A 187 -19.21 -6.79 27.71
CA PRO A 187 -18.47 -5.56 28.01
C PRO A 187 -17.08 -5.52 27.34
N ASP A 188 -16.37 -6.64 27.36
CA ASP A 188 -15.02 -6.75 26.79
C ASP A 188 -15.06 -6.68 25.26
N VAL A 189 -16.07 -7.31 24.64
CA VAL A 189 -16.31 -7.23 23.20
C VAL A 189 -16.67 -5.82 22.76
N GLU A 190 -17.53 -5.11 23.49
CA GLU A 190 -17.86 -3.69 23.21
C GLU A 190 -16.61 -2.80 23.29
N GLN A 191 -15.74 -3.03 24.28
CA GLN A 191 -14.49 -2.29 24.40
C GLN A 191 -13.55 -2.57 23.21
N ALA A 192 -13.39 -3.84 22.82
CA ALA A 192 -12.59 -4.22 21.66
C ALA A 192 -13.11 -3.59 20.35
N LEU A 193 -14.43 -3.56 20.15
CA LEU A 193 -15.05 -2.93 18.98
C LEU A 193 -14.82 -1.40 18.96
N ASN A 194 -14.86 -0.74 20.12
CA ASN A 194 -14.54 0.69 20.21
C ASN A 194 -13.08 0.97 19.82
N ASP A 195 -12.14 0.12 20.24
CA ASP A 195 -10.72 0.29 19.93
C ASP A 195 -10.41 -0.02 18.46
N LEU A 196 -11.12 -0.97 17.86
CA LEU A 196 -11.07 -1.23 16.42
C LEU A 196 -11.62 -0.05 15.61
N GLU A 197 -12.76 0.52 16.00
CA GLU A 197 -13.33 1.69 15.31
C GLU A 197 -12.40 2.91 15.34
N ARG A 198 -11.69 3.14 16.44
CA ARG A 198 -10.65 4.18 16.52
C ARG A 198 -9.46 3.92 15.60
N LYS A 199 -9.18 2.66 15.29
CA LYS A 199 -8.12 2.24 14.35
C LYS A 199 -8.60 2.17 12.90
N GLY A 200 -9.84 2.56 12.63
CA GLY A 200 -10.39 2.68 11.28
C GLY A 200 -11.38 1.58 10.85
N TRP A 201 -11.51 0.49 11.62
CA TRP A 201 -12.39 -0.63 11.31
C TRP A 201 -13.88 -0.26 11.41
N ARG A 202 -14.73 -0.72 10.49
CA ARG A 202 -16.15 -0.30 10.42
C ARG A 202 -17.15 -1.41 10.77
N ILE A 203 -16.72 -2.46 11.47
CA ILE A 203 -17.57 -3.61 11.84
C ILE A 203 -18.55 -3.35 12.99
N ARG A 204 -18.32 -2.35 13.85
CA ARG A 204 -19.09 -2.15 15.11
C ARG A 204 -20.60 -2.03 14.90
N LYS A 205 -21.01 -1.21 13.92
CA LYS A 205 -22.43 -1.03 13.58
C LYS A 205 -23.08 -2.33 13.15
N ALA A 206 -22.41 -3.12 12.30
CA ALA A 206 -22.89 -4.41 11.83
C ALA A 206 -23.04 -5.39 13.00
N VAL A 207 -22.07 -5.43 13.93
CA VAL A 207 -22.13 -6.27 15.14
C VAL A 207 -23.34 -5.92 16.02
N HIS A 208 -23.60 -4.64 16.26
CA HIS A 208 -24.80 -4.22 17.00
C HIS A 208 -26.09 -4.65 16.31
N GLN A 209 -26.16 -4.57 14.98
CA GLN A 209 -27.31 -5.06 14.21
C GLN A 209 -27.45 -6.58 14.29
N ILE A 210 -26.35 -7.32 14.31
CA ILE A 210 -26.34 -8.79 14.53
C ILE A 210 -26.89 -9.12 15.92
N TRP A 211 -26.49 -8.40 16.96
CA TRP A 211 -27.06 -8.59 18.30
C TRP A 211 -28.55 -8.23 18.39
N GLN A 212 -29.05 -7.38 17.51
CA GLN A 212 -30.48 -7.08 17.36
C GLN A 212 -31.24 -8.09 16.48
N GLY A 213 -30.56 -9.09 15.92
CA GLY A 213 -31.18 -10.16 15.14
C GLY A 213 -31.13 -10.00 13.61
N GLU A 214 -30.47 -8.97 13.07
CA GLU A 214 -30.26 -8.86 11.62
C GLU A 214 -29.30 -9.96 11.14
N ARG A 215 -29.63 -10.61 10.01
CA ARG A 215 -28.86 -11.71 9.42
C ARG A 215 -28.64 -11.56 7.92
N ARG A 216 -29.24 -10.54 7.28
CA ARG A 216 -29.10 -10.29 5.84
C ARG A 216 -27.72 -9.73 5.53
N ARG A 217 -26.85 -10.56 4.95
CA ARG A 217 -25.48 -10.20 4.53
C ARG A 217 -25.42 -8.84 3.82
N GLN A 218 -26.20 -8.67 2.75
CA GLN A 218 -26.24 -7.41 1.98
C GLN A 218 -26.53 -6.14 2.79
N ARG A 219 -27.31 -6.24 3.88
CA ARG A 219 -27.59 -5.08 4.74
C ARG A 219 -26.48 -4.81 5.73
N LEU A 220 -25.87 -5.87 6.25
CA LEU A 220 -24.81 -5.80 7.26
C LEU A 220 -23.46 -5.38 6.66
N THR A 221 -23.22 -5.68 5.39
CA THR A 221 -21.95 -5.35 4.69
C THR A 221 -22.03 -4.10 3.82
N HIS A 222 -23.19 -3.43 3.78
CA HIS A 222 -23.36 -2.25 2.92
C HIS A 222 -22.43 -1.11 3.34
N GLY A 223 -21.53 -0.71 2.45
CA GLY A 223 -20.57 0.37 2.67
C GLY A 223 -19.34 -0.02 3.49
N LEU A 224 -19.12 -1.32 3.73
CA LEU A 224 -17.88 -1.83 4.31
C LEU A 224 -16.84 -2.10 3.20
N ASP A 225 -15.56 -2.04 3.56
CA ASP A 225 -14.49 -2.52 2.69
C ASP A 225 -14.44 -4.07 2.65
N GLU A 226 -13.51 -4.62 1.87
CA GLU A 226 -13.40 -6.07 1.66
C GLU A 226 -13.08 -6.84 2.95
N ILE A 227 -12.19 -6.30 3.78
CA ILE A 227 -11.74 -6.97 5.01
C ILE A 227 -12.84 -6.91 6.06
N ASP A 228 -13.43 -5.73 6.29
CA ASP A 228 -14.59 -5.56 7.18
C ASP A 228 -15.77 -6.45 6.74
N THR A 229 -15.99 -6.56 5.43
CA THR A 229 -17.01 -7.45 4.85
C THR A 229 -16.73 -8.91 5.17
N ALA A 230 -15.48 -9.37 5.04
CA ALA A 230 -15.08 -10.74 5.35
C ALA A 230 -15.29 -11.07 6.83
N LEU A 231 -14.93 -10.17 7.75
CA LEU A 231 -15.16 -10.34 9.18
C LEU A 231 -16.64 -10.50 9.51
N VAL A 232 -17.50 -9.63 8.95
CA VAL A 232 -18.96 -9.69 9.16
C VAL A 232 -19.55 -10.99 8.60
N ASN A 233 -19.12 -11.41 7.40
CA ASN A 233 -19.57 -12.68 6.82
C ASN A 233 -19.15 -13.87 7.69
N ARG A 234 -17.91 -13.89 8.21
CA ARG A 234 -17.44 -14.94 9.10
C ARG A 234 -18.29 -15.05 10.37
N ILE A 235 -18.68 -13.93 10.98
CA ILE A 235 -19.58 -13.94 12.16
C ILE A 235 -20.91 -14.62 11.82
N LEU A 236 -21.47 -14.32 10.65
CA LEU A 236 -22.73 -14.94 10.19
C LEU A 236 -22.57 -16.44 9.90
N ASP A 237 -21.40 -16.84 9.39
CA ASP A 237 -21.08 -18.26 9.14
C ASP A 237 -20.96 -19.03 10.46
N ILE A 238 -20.26 -18.50 11.47
CA ILE A 238 -20.19 -19.08 12.82
C ILE A 238 -21.60 -19.26 13.41
N LEU A 239 -22.47 -18.26 13.23
CA LEU A 239 -23.86 -18.35 13.69
C LEU A 239 -24.67 -19.40 12.92
N ALA A 240 -24.42 -19.59 11.63
CA ALA A 240 -25.10 -20.59 10.82
C ALA A 240 -24.61 -22.01 11.11
N GLU A 241 -23.31 -22.22 11.27
CA GLU A 241 -22.69 -23.50 11.64
C GLU A 241 -23.28 -24.02 12.96
N ALA A 242 -23.42 -23.15 13.96
CA ALA A 242 -24.00 -23.48 15.26
C ALA A 242 -25.51 -23.79 15.26
N GLN A 243 -26.21 -23.51 14.15
CA GLN A 243 -27.65 -23.80 13.98
C GLN A 243 -27.90 -25.11 13.23
N THR A 244 -26.85 -25.81 12.79
CA THR A 244 -26.97 -27.12 12.13
C THR A 244 -27.03 -28.21 13.21
N PRO A 245 -28.13 -29.00 13.29
CA PRO A 245 -28.34 -29.99 14.35
C PRO A 245 -27.39 -31.19 14.30
#